data_AF-A0A8X7S9G9-F1
#
_entry.id   AF-A0A8X7S9G9-F1
#
_cell.length_a   1.000
_cell.length_b   1.000
_cell.length_c   1.000
_cell.angle_alpha   90.00
_cell.angle_beta   90.00
_cell.angle_gamma   90.00
#
_symmetry.space_group_name_H-M   'P 1'
#
loop_
_entity.id
_entity.type
_entity.pdbx_description
1 polymer ?
#
loop_
_entity_poly.entity_id
_entity_poly.type
_entity_poly.pdbx_seq_one_letter_code
_entity_poly.pdbx_strand_id
1 'polypeptide(L)'
;MKKISVILMGCGGVGRQLLQHIVSCRYLHAKMRVHLRVIGVSDSKSLLVPVDVLKEELDDDLLSEVCSIKSAGSPLTTLGALEKGGCRVFSGSESRRETEEIAQLLGKSTGLVVVDCSASSETVEILMKAVDLGCCAVLANKKPLTSTLHG
;
A
#
# COMPACT_ATOMS: atom_id res chain seq x y z
N MET A 1 1.65 -16.65 -14.22
CA MET A 1 1.90 -16.22 -12.82
C MET A 1 0.83 -15.22 -12.47
N LYS A 2 0.05 -15.44 -11.40
CA LYS A 2 -1.05 -14.55 -11.00
C LYS A 2 -0.46 -13.32 -10.33
N LYS A 3 -0.69 -12.14 -10.91
CA LYS A 3 -0.29 -10.86 -10.32
C LYS A 3 -1.40 -10.39 -9.39
N ILE A 4 -1.06 -10.03 -8.16
CA ILE A 4 -1.98 -9.51 -7.17
C ILE A 4 -1.51 -8.10 -6.82
N SER A 5 -2.27 -7.09 -7.24
CA SER A 5 -1.96 -5.70 -6.90
C SER A 5 -2.23 -5.44 -5.42
N VAL A 6 -1.30 -4.79 -4.74
CA VAL A 6 -1.35 -4.53 -3.30
C VAL A 6 -1.08 -3.05 -3.02
N ILE A 7 -1.96 -2.41 -2.26
CA ILE A 7 -1.69 -1.14 -1.57
C ILE A 7 -1.56 -1.44 -0.08
N LEU A 8 -0.44 -1.02 0.52
CA LEU A 8 -0.19 -1.15 1.95
C LEU A 8 -0.41 0.19 2.65
N MET A 9 -1.42 0.25 3.51
CA MET A 9 -1.67 1.39 4.36
C MET A 9 -0.93 1.26 5.69
N GLY A 10 -0.05 2.21 5.99
CA GLY A 10 0.70 2.25 7.24
C GLY A 10 2.04 1.51 7.17
N CYS A 11 3.12 2.24 6.90
CA CYS A 11 4.49 1.74 6.92
C CYS A 11 5.18 1.87 8.30
N GLY A 12 4.47 1.41 9.34
CA GLY A 12 5.00 1.29 10.72
C GLY A 12 5.80 0.01 10.93
N GLY A 13 5.88 -0.50 12.17
CA GLY A 13 6.58 -1.76 12.45
C GLY A 13 6.00 -2.95 11.66
N VAL A 14 4.68 -3.12 11.68
CA VAL A 14 4.00 -4.20 10.94
C VAL A 14 4.16 -4.04 9.43
N GLY A 15 3.89 -2.83 8.91
CA GLY A 15 3.97 -2.55 7.48
C GLY A 15 5.38 -2.78 6.91
N ARG A 16 6.42 -2.30 7.59
CA ARG A 16 7.81 -2.55 7.17
C ARG A 16 8.16 -4.04 7.18
N GLN A 17 7.78 -4.76 8.23
CA GLN A 17 8.06 -6.19 8.30
C GLN A 17 7.36 -6.95 7.16
N LEU A 18 6.12 -6.57 6.83
CA LEU A 18 5.40 -7.15 5.70
C LEU A 18 6.11 -6.86 4.37
N LEU A 19 6.56 -5.63 4.12
CA LEU A 19 7.33 -5.31 2.91
C LEU A 19 8.63 -6.12 2.82
N GLN A 20 9.39 -6.19 3.91
CA GLN A 20 10.63 -6.97 3.98
C GLN A 20 10.37 -8.47 3.71
N HIS A 21 9.28 -9.02 4.24
CA HIS A 21 8.88 -10.40 3.95
C HIS A 21 8.46 -10.58 2.49
N ILE A 22 7.74 -9.62 1.90
CA ILE A 22 7.35 -9.69 0.48
C ILE A 22 8.60 -9.81 -0.41
N VAL A 23 9.60 -8.96 -0.17
CA VAL A 23 10.89 -8.94 -0.88
C VAL A 23 11.69 -10.23 -0.61
N SER A 24 11.86 -10.60 0.66
CA SER A 24 12.67 -11.77 1.04
C SER A 24 12.05 -13.10 0.56
N CYS A 25 10.73 -13.15 0.37
CA CYS A 25 10.00 -14.34 -0.03
C CYS A 25 9.62 -14.36 -1.53
N ARG A 26 10.16 -13.48 -2.38
CA ARG A 26 9.89 -13.48 -3.84
C ARG A 26 10.04 -14.85 -4.49
N TYR A 27 11.10 -15.59 -4.13
CA TYR A 27 11.30 -16.97 -4.60
C TYR A 27 10.13 -17.90 -4.25
N LEU A 28 9.63 -17.83 -3.02
CA LEU A 28 8.49 -18.64 -2.57
C LEU A 28 7.21 -18.25 -3.31
N HIS A 29 6.94 -16.95 -3.48
CA HIS A 29 5.80 -16.47 -4.26
C HIS A 29 5.84 -16.98 -5.71
N ALA A 30 7.02 -16.94 -6.35
CA ALA A 30 7.23 -17.47 -7.69
C ALA A 30 6.94 -18.98 -7.77
N LYS A 31 7.40 -19.77 -6.77
CA LYS A 31 7.09 -21.21 -6.66
C LYS A 31 5.58 -21.46 -6.52
N MET A 32 4.86 -20.58 -5.82
CA MET A 32 3.40 -20.60 -5.69
C MET A 32 2.67 -20.03 -6.92
N ARG A 33 3.40 -19.64 -7.98
CA ARG A 33 2.87 -18.99 -9.19
C ARG A 33 2.12 -17.67 -8.89
N VAL A 34 2.49 -16.97 -7.82
CA VAL A 34 1.93 -15.68 -7.40
C VAL A 34 3.01 -14.60 -7.46
N HIS A 35 2.62 -13.38 -7.82
CA HIS A 35 3.45 -12.19 -7.71
C HIS A 35 2.68 -11.10 -6.96
N LEU A 36 3.14 -10.76 -5.77
CA LEU A 36 2.58 -9.67 -4.96
C LEU A 36 3.12 -8.35 -5.49
N ARG A 37 2.33 -7.70 -6.34
CA ARG A 37 2.68 -6.48 -7.02
C ARG A 37 2.38 -5.29 -6.12
N VAL A 38 3.38 -4.76 -5.42
CA VAL A 38 3.18 -3.62 -4.52
C VAL A 38 3.12 -2.34 -5.35
N ILE A 39 1.96 -1.71 -5.36
CA ILE A 39 1.68 -0.52 -6.19
C ILE A 39 1.38 0.72 -5.35
N GLY A 40 1.36 0.57 -4.02
CA GLY A 40 1.17 1.68 -3.12
C GLY A 40 1.69 1.35 -1.73
N VAL A 41 2.40 2.28 -1.13
CA VAL A 41 2.76 2.24 0.30
C VAL A 41 2.45 3.61 0.89
N SER A 42 1.64 3.64 1.95
CA SER A 42 1.36 4.89 2.67
C SER A 42 1.89 4.90 4.09
N ASP A 43 2.18 6.10 4.57
CA ASP A 43 2.34 6.40 5.99
C ASP A 43 1.27 7.41 6.43
N SER A 44 1.41 7.98 7.62
CA SER A 44 0.44 8.96 8.14
C SER A 44 0.42 10.28 7.38
N LYS A 45 1.38 10.53 6.47
CA LYS A 45 1.52 11.82 5.76
C LYS A 45 1.30 11.70 4.26
N SER A 46 1.58 10.54 3.68
CA SER A 46 1.71 10.41 2.24
C SER A 46 1.49 8.99 1.72
N LEU A 47 1.22 8.90 0.42
CA LEU A 47 1.15 7.68 -0.38
C LEU A 47 2.22 7.74 -1.47
N LEU A 48 3.04 6.70 -1.55
CA LEU A 48 4.00 6.45 -2.62
C LEU A 48 3.40 5.43 -3.61
N VAL A 49 3.38 5.74 -4.91
CA VAL A 49 2.88 4.86 -5.99
C VAL A 49 3.82 4.91 -7.19
N PRO A 50 3.85 3.90 -8.08
CA PRO A 50 4.58 3.99 -9.35
C PRO A 50 3.92 4.99 -10.32
N VAL A 51 4.61 5.37 -11.39
CA VAL A 51 4.08 6.32 -12.40
C VAL A 51 2.88 5.73 -13.14
N ASP A 52 2.96 4.46 -13.58
CA ASP A 52 1.84 3.73 -14.20
C ASP A 52 1.39 2.55 -13.33
N VAL A 53 0.39 2.76 -12.46
CA VAL A 53 -0.17 1.72 -11.58
C VAL A 53 -0.81 0.54 -12.30
N LEU A 54 -1.02 0.58 -13.62
CA LEU A 54 -1.50 -0.57 -14.41
C LEU A 54 -0.36 -1.48 -14.87
N LYS A 55 0.85 -0.93 -15.05
CA LYS A 55 1.99 -1.67 -15.64
C LYS A 55 3.17 -1.85 -14.70
N GLU A 56 3.41 -0.89 -13.80
CA GLU A 56 4.63 -0.78 -12.99
C GLU A 56 4.39 -1.08 -11.52
N GLU A 57 5.42 -1.45 -10.78
CA GLU A 57 5.34 -1.66 -9.34
C GLU A 57 6.45 -0.92 -8.64
N LEU A 58 6.32 -0.77 -7.32
CA LEU A 58 7.45 -0.38 -6.50
C LEU A 58 8.40 -1.58 -6.46
N ASP A 59 9.56 -1.45 -7.10
CA ASP A 59 10.54 -2.52 -7.18
C ASP A 59 11.16 -2.83 -5.80
N ASP A 60 11.89 -3.96 -5.72
CA ASP A 60 12.41 -4.44 -4.44
C ASP A 60 13.48 -3.51 -3.84
N ASP A 61 14.19 -2.72 -4.66
CA ASP A 61 15.15 -1.71 -4.21
C ASP A 61 14.43 -0.52 -3.56
N LEU A 62 13.38 -0.01 -4.21
CA LEU A 62 12.54 1.07 -3.69
C LEU A 62 11.79 0.64 -2.43
N LEU A 63 11.29 -0.60 -2.37
CA LEU A 63 10.66 -1.14 -1.15
C LEU A 63 11.66 -1.26 0.01
N SER A 64 12.90 -1.61 -0.29
CA SER A 64 13.99 -1.65 0.70
C SER A 64 14.35 -0.24 1.19
N GLU A 65 14.38 0.74 0.29
CA GLU A 65 14.62 2.15 0.63
C GLU A 65 13.48 2.74 1.48
N VAL A 66 12.22 2.45 1.13
CA VAL A 66 11.03 2.75 1.94
C VAL A 66 11.22 2.24 3.36
N CYS A 67 11.63 0.98 3.53
CA CYS A 67 11.86 0.39 4.85
C CYS A 67 12.97 1.11 5.61
N SER A 68 14.08 1.45 4.93
CA SER A 68 15.23 2.16 5.50
C SER A 68 14.83 3.55 6.02
N ILE A 69 14.20 4.37 5.18
CA ILE A 69 13.75 5.74 5.52
C ILE A 69 12.76 5.69 6.69
N LYS A 70 11.78 4.77 6.65
CA LYS A 70 10.80 4.62 7.73
C LYS A 70 11.42 4.09 9.02
N SER A 71 12.47 3.27 8.95
CA SER A 71 13.22 2.82 10.12
C SER A 71 14.05 3.94 10.74
N ALA A 72 14.56 4.88 9.92
CA ALA A 72 15.25 6.08 10.38
C ALA A 72 14.29 7.15 10.96
N GLY A 73 12.98 6.89 10.96
CA GLY A 73 11.97 7.83 11.48
C GLY A 73 11.52 8.89 10.47
N SER A 74 12.02 8.85 9.24
CA SER A 74 11.67 9.81 8.18
C SER A 74 10.31 9.49 7.55
N PRO A 75 9.58 10.50 7.03
CA PRO A 75 8.35 10.31 6.28
C PRO A 75 8.61 9.84 4.84
N LEU A 76 7.61 9.22 4.20
CA LEU A 76 7.74 8.82 2.78
C LEU A 76 7.84 10.02 1.83
N THR A 77 7.40 11.21 2.24
CA THR A 77 7.58 12.47 1.48
C THR A 77 9.04 12.77 1.13
N THR A 78 10.00 12.25 1.90
CA THR A 78 11.43 12.40 1.60
C THR A 78 11.82 11.70 0.28
N LEU A 79 11.11 10.63 -0.10
CA LEU A 79 11.35 9.94 -1.39
C LEU A 79 10.94 10.80 -2.58
N GLY A 80 9.95 11.68 -2.45
CA GLY A 80 9.54 12.58 -3.53
C GLY A 80 10.59 13.66 -3.86
N ALA A 81 11.51 13.95 -2.94
CA ALA A 81 12.61 14.88 -3.16
C ALA A 81 13.86 14.21 -3.76
N LEU A 82 13.92 12.88 -3.70
CA LEU A 82 14.94 12.10 -4.35
C LEU A 82 14.45 11.87 -5.78
N GLU A 83 15.03 12.55 -6.77
CA GLU A 83 14.72 12.36 -8.21
C GLU A 83 15.08 10.94 -8.74
N LYS A 84 15.13 9.95 -7.85
CA LYS A 84 15.33 8.54 -8.17
C LYS A 84 13.97 7.88 -8.44
N GLY A 85 13.62 7.84 -9.71
CA GLY A 85 13.02 6.66 -10.34
C GLY A 85 11.54 6.39 -10.07
N GLY A 86 10.72 6.58 -11.11
CA GLY A 86 9.54 5.73 -11.38
C GLY A 86 8.37 5.80 -10.40
N CYS A 87 8.39 6.69 -9.41
CA CYS A 87 7.33 6.82 -8.42
C CYS A 87 6.84 8.26 -8.20
N ARG A 88 5.63 8.38 -7.67
CA ARG A 88 4.94 9.62 -7.33
C ARG A 88 4.58 9.58 -5.85
N VAL A 89 4.70 10.73 -5.19
CA VAL A 89 4.30 10.89 -3.79
C VAL A 89 3.14 11.87 -3.70
N PHE A 90 2.05 11.43 -3.08
CA PHE A 90 0.86 12.22 -2.81
C PHE A 90 0.76 12.46 -1.32
N SER A 91 0.45 13.69 -0.89
CA SER A 91 0.41 14.06 0.54
C SER A 91 -0.98 14.45 0.99
N GLY A 92 -1.26 14.30 2.28
CA GLY A 92 -2.52 14.78 2.88
C GLY A 92 -3.78 14.23 2.20
N SER A 93 -4.68 15.11 1.79
CA SER A 93 -5.94 14.73 1.13
C SER A 93 -5.74 14.08 -0.24
N GLU A 94 -4.66 14.42 -0.96
CA GLU A 94 -4.35 13.82 -2.26
C GLU A 94 -4.04 12.33 -2.14
N SER A 95 -3.39 11.91 -1.04
CA SER A 95 -3.11 10.50 -0.77
C SER A 95 -4.40 9.66 -0.69
N ARG A 96 -5.45 10.17 -0.05
CA ARG A 96 -6.72 9.46 0.07
C ARG A 96 -7.43 9.38 -1.28
N ARG A 97 -7.46 10.50 -2.01
CA ARG A 97 -8.04 10.59 -3.34
C ARG A 97 -7.37 9.62 -4.32
N GLU A 98 -6.04 9.62 -4.37
CA GLU A 98 -5.29 8.72 -5.26
C GLU A 98 -5.54 7.25 -4.92
N THR A 99 -5.62 6.90 -3.62
CA THR A 99 -5.93 5.51 -3.24
C THR A 99 -7.32 5.09 -3.71
N GLU A 100 -8.31 5.99 -3.64
CA GLU A 100 -9.67 5.75 -4.16
C GLU A 100 -9.70 5.63 -5.69
N GLU A 101 -8.96 6.49 -6.40
CA GLU A 101 -8.83 6.43 -7.87
C GLU A 101 -8.19 5.10 -8.31
N ILE A 102 -7.15 4.63 -7.61
CA ILE A 102 -6.53 3.33 -7.88
C ILE A 102 -7.50 2.17 -7.56
N ALA A 103 -8.25 2.26 -6.46
CA ALA A 103 -9.25 1.27 -6.11
C ALA A 103 -10.37 1.18 -7.15
N GLN A 104 -10.83 2.32 -7.68
CA GLN A 104 -11.83 2.37 -8.74
C GLN A 104 -11.30 1.76 -10.04
N LEU A 105 -10.04 2.04 -10.38
CA LEU A 105 -9.39 1.54 -11.58
C LEU A 105 -9.16 0.03 -11.54
N LEU A 106 -8.69 -0.50 -10.41
CA LEU A 106 -8.20 -1.88 -10.29
C LEU A 106 -9.19 -2.85 -9.65
N GLY A 107 -10.07 -2.39 -8.76
CA GLY A 107 -10.90 -3.22 -7.89
C GLY A 107 -11.70 -4.28 -8.65
N LYS A 108 -12.54 -3.85 -9.60
CA LYS A 108 -13.37 -4.77 -10.42
C LYS A 108 -12.68 -5.33 -11.66
N SER A 109 -11.55 -4.74 -12.08
CA SER A 109 -10.90 -5.08 -13.35
C SER A 109 -9.86 -6.19 -13.19
N THR A 110 -8.82 -5.92 -12.39
CA THR A 110 -7.67 -6.81 -12.20
C THR A 110 -7.57 -7.33 -10.77
N GLY A 111 -8.36 -6.77 -9.86
CA GLY A 111 -8.33 -7.02 -8.42
C GLY A 111 -7.28 -6.17 -7.72
N LEU A 112 -7.67 -5.60 -6.59
CA LEU A 112 -6.79 -4.86 -5.69
C LEU A 112 -6.93 -5.39 -4.26
N VAL A 113 -5.81 -5.59 -3.58
CA VAL A 113 -5.78 -5.86 -2.14
C VAL A 113 -5.34 -4.61 -1.40
N VAL A 114 -6.18 -4.09 -0.52
CA VAL A 114 -5.86 -2.99 0.39
C VAL A 114 -5.51 -3.59 1.75
N VAL A 115 -4.25 -3.46 2.16
CA VAL A 115 -3.72 -4.02 3.40
C VAL A 115 -3.60 -2.92 4.44
N ASP A 116 -4.40 -2.96 5.50
CA ASP A 116 -4.31 -2.02 6.62
C ASP A 116 -3.36 -2.53 7.72
N CYS A 117 -2.14 -2.01 7.68
CA CYS A 117 -1.10 -2.17 8.70
C CYS A 117 -0.97 -0.92 9.59
N SER A 118 -1.92 0.00 9.51
CA SER A 118 -1.94 1.20 10.34
C SER A 118 -2.37 0.90 11.77
N ALA A 119 -2.27 1.91 12.64
CA ALA A 119 -2.84 1.89 13.98
C ALA A 119 -3.97 2.92 14.14
N SER A 120 -4.56 3.40 13.03
CA SER A 120 -5.53 4.50 13.02
C SER A 120 -6.95 4.02 12.76
N SER A 121 -7.97 4.71 13.27
CA SER A 121 -9.36 4.51 12.84
C SER A 121 -9.71 5.31 11.59
N GLU A 122 -8.84 6.22 11.15
CA GLU A 122 -9.04 7.03 9.94
C GLU A 122 -9.03 6.22 8.64
N THR A 123 -8.67 4.94 8.70
CA THR A 123 -8.69 4.02 7.56
C THR A 123 -10.08 3.44 7.27
N VAL A 124 -11.06 3.61 8.16
CA VAL A 124 -12.40 2.99 8.01
C VAL A 124 -13.08 3.42 6.70
N GLU A 125 -13.14 4.72 6.42
CA GLU A 125 -13.83 5.23 5.23
C GLU A 125 -13.21 4.70 3.94
N ILE A 126 -11.88 4.69 3.85
CA ILE A 126 -11.17 4.20 2.66
C ILE A 126 -11.28 2.69 2.49
N LEU A 127 -11.32 1.93 3.59
CA LEU A 127 -11.56 0.48 3.57
C LEU A 127 -12.97 0.15 3.09
N MET A 128 -13.99 0.85 3.59
CA MET A 128 -15.38 0.68 3.15
C MET A 128 -15.51 0.96 1.64
N LYS A 129 -14.99 2.11 1.19
CA LYS A 129 -14.98 2.45 -0.24
C LYS A 129 -14.24 1.42 -1.08
N ALA A 130 -13.08 0.93 -0.62
CA ALA A 130 -12.33 -0.09 -1.35
C ALA A 130 -13.15 -1.37 -1.54
N VAL A 131 -13.86 -1.82 -0.49
CA VAL A 131 -14.74 -2.99 -0.56
C VAL A 131 -15.90 -2.75 -1.54
N ASP A 132 -16.55 -1.58 -1.49
CA ASP A 132 -17.63 -1.21 -2.43
C ASP A 132 -17.15 -1.18 -3.89
N LEU A 133 -15.88 -0.83 -4.11
CA LEU A 133 -15.20 -0.85 -5.39
C LEU A 133 -14.70 -2.24 -5.81
N GLY A 134 -15.01 -3.29 -5.06
CA GLY A 134 -14.67 -4.68 -5.38
C GLY A 134 -13.24 -5.07 -4.99
N CYS A 135 -12.56 -4.28 -4.17
CA CYS A 135 -11.25 -4.63 -3.63
C CYS A 135 -11.36 -5.63 -2.48
N CYS A 136 -10.28 -6.36 -2.21
CA CYS A 136 -10.12 -7.16 -1.01
C CYS A 136 -9.45 -6.33 0.09
N ALA A 137 -9.98 -6.36 1.31
CA ALA A 137 -9.36 -5.73 2.47
C ALA A 137 -8.69 -6.78 3.37
N VAL A 138 -7.45 -6.52 3.78
CA VAL A 138 -6.70 -7.36 4.73
C VAL A 138 -6.24 -6.47 5.88
N LEU A 139 -6.54 -6.83 7.12
CA LEU A 139 -6.30 -5.95 8.27
C LEU A 139 -5.38 -6.62 9.30
N ALA A 140 -4.30 -5.93 9.66
CA ALA A 140 -3.63 -6.11 10.94
C ALA A 140 -4.18 -5.14 12.01
N ASN A 141 -4.73 -4.02 11.56
CA ASN A 141 -5.44 -3.05 12.37
C ASN A 141 -6.81 -3.58 12.81
N LYS A 142 -7.03 -3.70 14.12
CA LYS A 142 -8.31 -4.18 14.67
C LYS A 142 -9.36 -3.09 14.80
N LYS A 143 -8.95 -1.82 14.89
CA LYS A 143 -9.84 -0.69 15.18
C LYS A 143 -11.04 -0.62 14.22
N PRO A 144 -10.89 -0.78 12.89
CA PRO A 144 -12.01 -0.72 11.96
C PRO A 144 -13.12 -1.76 12.21
N LEU A 145 -12.81 -2.86 12.89
CA LEU A 145 -13.76 -3.95 13.15
C LEU A 145 -14.30 -3.94 14.59
N THR A 146 -13.64 -3.23 15.50
CA THR A 146 -13.96 -3.29 16.94
C THR A 146 -14.35 -1.94 17.55
N SER A 147 -14.11 -0.82 16.85
CA SER A 147 -14.60 0.49 17.31
C SER A 147 -16.11 0.59 17.13
N THR A 148 -16.77 1.35 17.99
CA THR A 148 -18.19 1.66 17.86
C THR A 148 -18.48 2.31 16.50
N LEU A 149 -19.31 1.64 15.68
CA LEU A 149 -19.85 2.24 14.45
C LEU A 149 -20.65 3.49 14.85
N HIS A 150 -20.17 4.66 14.48
CA HIS A 150 -21.01 5.84 14.39
C HIS A 150 -21.45 5.91 12.92
N GLY A 151 -22.66 5.43 12.66
CA GLY A 151 -23.31 5.52 11.36
C GLY A 151 -23.82 6.91 11.05
#